data_AF-A0A8J2ZKD7-F1
#
_entry.id   AF-A0A8J2ZKD7-F1
#
_cell.length_a   1.000
_cell.length_b   1.000
_cell.length_c   1.000
_cell.angle_alpha   90.00
_cell.angle_beta   90.00
_cell.angle_gamma   90.00
#
_symmetry.space_group_name_H-M   'P 1'
#
loop_
_entity.id
_entity.type
_entity.pdbx_description
1 polymer ?
#
loop_
_entity_poly.entity_id
_entity_poly.type
_entity_poly.pdbx_seq_one_letter_code
_entity_poly.pdbx_strand_id
1 'polypeptide(L)'
;MTQATESPEHRIKRLSMRSMRRGIKEMDIILSRYAGARLSGMSAAELDRYEALLDENDQDLYQWVSGQKPAPGPFAPLVQDIVDVACSPNRTV
;
A
#
# COMPACT_ATOMS: atom_id res chain seq x y z
N MET A 1 19.69 -12.19 11.44
CA MET A 1 20.34 -12.69 10.21
C MET A 1 20.06 -11.69 9.10
N THR A 2 21.12 -11.07 8.58
CA THR A 2 21.27 -10.47 7.23
C THR A 2 20.37 -9.30 6.80
N GLN A 3 20.67 -8.07 7.26
CA GLN A 3 20.34 -6.84 6.51
C GLN A 3 21.46 -6.58 5.47
N ALA A 4 21.57 -7.44 4.46
CA ALA A 4 22.46 -7.20 3.33
C ALA A 4 21.73 -6.26 2.36
N THR A 5 22.28 -5.06 2.13
CA THR A 5 22.12 -4.24 0.90
C THR A 5 20.96 -4.67 0.00
N GLU A 6 19.71 -4.49 0.45
CA GLU A 6 18.57 -4.88 -0.35
C GLU A 6 18.38 -3.83 -1.44
N SER A 7 18.52 -4.25 -2.70
CA SER A 7 18.15 -3.43 -3.84
C SER A 7 16.69 -2.97 -3.67
N PRO A 8 16.33 -1.74 -4.10
CA PRO A 8 14.97 -1.20 -3.95
C PRO A 8 13.88 -2.17 -4.43
N GLU A 9 14.16 -2.89 -5.51
CA GLU A 9 13.36 -3.98 -6.07
C GLU A 9 13.05 -5.11 -5.08
N HIS A 10 14.00 -5.51 -4.22
CA HIS A 10 13.77 -6.55 -3.21
C HIS A 10 12.82 -6.05 -2.12
N ARG A 11 12.99 -4.81 -1.67
CA ARG A 11 12.09 -4.19 -0.68
C ARG A 11 10.67 -4.05 -1.25
N ILE A 12 10.55 -3.59 -2.49
CA ILE A 12 9.27 -3.51 -3.22
C ILE A 12 8.61 -4.88 -3.31
N LYS A 13 9.35 -5.92 -3.72
CA LYS A 13 8.82 -7.27 -3.85
C LYS A 13 8.33 -7.82 -2.51
N ARG A 14 9.06 -7.58 -1.43
CA ARG A 14 8.65 -7.98 -0.06
C ARG A 14 7.37 -7.26 0.37
N LEU A 15 7.27 -5.96 0.16
CA LEU A 15 6.09 -5.16 0.51
C LEU A 15 4.87 -5.54 -0.35
N SER A 16 5.08 -5.82 -1.64
CA SER A 16 4.04 -6.32 -2.54
C SER A 16 3.51 -7.69 -2.07
N MET A 17 4.39 -8.63 -1.73
CA MET A 17 3.98 -9.92 -1.16
C MET A 17 3.19 -9.77 0.15
N ARG A 18 3.59 -8.84 1.02
CA ARG A 18 2.87 -8.53 2.28
C ARG A 18 1.49 -7.91 2.01
N SER A 19 1.36 -7.19 0.89
CA SER A 19 0.09 -6.60 0.43
C SER A 19 -0.89 -7.64 -0.12
N MET A 20 -0.39 -8.74 -0.68
CA MET A 20 -1.20 -9.83 -1.25
C MET A 20 -1.69 -10.86 -0.21
N ARG A 21 -1.08 -10.91 0.98
CA ARG A 21 -1.41 -11.89 2.04
C ARG A 21 -2.30 -11.26 3.12
N ARG A 22 -3.32 -10.53 2.70
CA ARG A 22 -4.26 -9.82 3.57
C ARG A 22 -5.44 -10.71 3.96
N GLY A 23 -6.02 -10.48 5.15
CA GLY A 23 -7.10 -11.29 5.70
C GLY A 23 -8.43 -11.18 4.96
N ILE A 24 -8.62 -10.12 4.15
CA ILE A 24 -9.84 -9.87 3.37
C ILE A 24 -9.51 -9.65 1.89
N LYS A 25 -10.34 -10.23 1.02
CA LYS A 25 -10.17 -10.25 -0.44
C LYS A 25 -10.21 -8.85 -1.06
N GLU A 26 -11.07 -7.96 -0.55
CA GLU A 26 -11.17 -6.59 -1.03
C GLU A 26 -9.86 -5.81 -0.81
N MET A 27 -9.21 -6.00 0.35
CA MET A 27 -7.95 -5.32 0.65
C MET A 27 -6.80 -5.84 -0.21
N ASP A 28 -6.76 -7.15 -0.47
CA ASP A 28 -5.82 -7.74 -1.44
C ASP A 28 -5.92 -7.05 -2.80
N ILE A 29 -7.13 -6.90 -3.35
CA ILE A 29 -7.34 -6.29 -4.66
C ILE A 29 -6.89 -4.84 -4.68
N ILE A 30 -7.28 -4.05 -3.67
CA ILE A 30 -6.97 -2.62 -3.57
C ILE A 30 -5.46 -2.42 -3.47
N LEU A 31 -4.80 -3.11 -2.53
CA LEU A 31 -3.36 -2.95 -2.30
C LEU A 31 -2.53 -3.54 -3.43
N SER A 32 -2.94 -4.65 -4.03
CA SER A 32 -2.22 -5.25 -5.17
C SER A 32 -2.21 -4.31 -6.38
N ARG A 33 -3.34 -3.65 -6.66
CA ARG A 33 -3.44 -2.64 -7.73
C ARG A 33 -2.56 -1.42 -7.45
N TYR A 34 -2.62 -0.92 -6.22
CA TYR A 34 -1.78 0.19 -5.79
C TYR A 34 -0.29 -0.14 -5.87
N ALA A 35 0.08 -1.33 -5.37
CA ALA A 35 1.45 -1.82 -5.39
C ALA A 35 1.99 -1.94 -6.82
N GLY A 36 1.22 -2.54 -7.73
CA GLY A 36 1.64 -2.63 -9.13
C GLY A 36 1.85 -1.26 -9.80
N ALA A 37 1.10 -0.23 -9.39
CA ALA A 37 1.15 1.09 -10.01
C ALA A 37 2.18 2.04 -9.38
N ARG A 38 2.34 2.03 -8.05
CA ARG A 38 3.12 3.03 -7.30
C ARG A 38 4.41 2.47 -6.69
N LEU A 39 4.48 1.21 -6.25
CA LEU A 39 5.65 0.72 -5.50
C LEU A 39 6.96 0.81 -6.31
N SER A 40 6.91 0.62 -7.64
CA SER A 40 8.10 0.75 -8.50
C SER A 40 8.69 2.15 -8.59
N GLY A 41 7.89 3.20 -8.33
CA GLY A 41 8.32 4.59 -8.39
C GLY A 41 8.52 5.24 -7.02
N MET A 42 8.28 4.51 -5.93
CA MET A 42 8.37 5.05 -4.57
C MET A 42 9.81 5.18 -4.09
N SER A 43 10.07 6.29 -3.41
CA SER A 43 11.30 6.53 -2.67
C SER A 43 11.36 5.66 -1.42
N ALA A 44 12.55 5.45 -0.85
CA ALA A 44 12.72 4.68 0.39
C ALA A 44 11.85 5.19 1.55
N ALA A 45 11.65 6.51 1.66
CA ALA A 45 10.78 7.12 2.67
C ALA A 45 9.28 6.85 2.43
N GLU A 46 8.85 6.70 1.18
CA GLU A 46 7.47 6.35 0.84
C GLU A 46 7.19 4.87 1.10
N LEU A 47 8.16 4.01 0.77
CA LEU A 47 8.11 2.59 1.12
C LEU A 47 8.05 2.38 2.63
N ASP A 48 8.73 3.22 3.42
CA ASP A 48 8.69 3.18 4.88
C ASP A 48 7.30 3.51 5.44
N ARG A 49 6.67 4.58 4.90
CA ARG A 49 5.28 4.93 5.24
C ARG A 49 4.30 3.84 4.84
N TYR A 50 4.51 3.22 3.68
CA TYR A 50 3.70 2.11 3.21
C TYR A 50 3.88 0.88 4.10
N GLU A 51 5.11 0.57 4.52
CA GLU A 51 5.41 -0.51 5.46
C GLU A 51 4.72 -0.28 6.82
N ALA A 52 4.72 0.95 7.33
CA ALA A 52 3.98 1.32 8.54
C ALA A 52 2.46 1.19 8.37
N LEU A 53 1.92 1.61 7.23
CA LEU A 53 0.50 1.39 6.89
C LEU A 53 0.16 -0.10 6.87
N LEU A 54 1.07 -0.94 6.34
CA LEU A 54 0.87 -2.38 6.28
C LEU A 54 0.92 -3.05 7.67
N ASP A 55 1.40 -2.37 8.72
CA ASP A 55 1.38 -2.88 10.09
C ASP A 55 0.00 -2.73 10.74
N GLU A 56 -0.84 -1.85 10.20
CA GLU A 56 -2.21 -1.63 10.66
C GLU A 56 -3.16 -2.80 10.30
N ASN A 57 -4.28 -2.88 11.02
CA ASN A 57 -5.27 -3.94 10.83
C ASN A 57 -6.02 -3.79 9.49
N ASP A 58 -6.23 -4.91 8.79
CA ASP A 58 -6.97 -4.97 7.53
C ASP A 58 -8.35 -4.32 7.61
N GLN A 59 -9.02 -4.47 8.76
CA GLN A 59 -10.34 -3.88 8.99
C GLN A 59 -10.25 -2.34 9.06
N ASP A 60 -9.30 -1.79 9.80
CA ASP A 60 -9.09 -0.34 9.89
C ASP A 60 -8.69 0.25 8.53
N LEU A 61 -7.77 -0.42 7.81
CA LEU A 61 -7.37 -0.03 6.46
C LEU A 61 -8.58 0.02 5.51
N TYR A 62 -9.43 -1.01 5.54
CA TYR A 62 -10.64 -1.03 4.74
C TYR A 62 -11.60 0.09 5.13
N GLN A 63 -11.77 0.37 6.42
CA GLN A 63 -12.59 1.51 6.86
C GLN A 63 -12.05 2.85 6.39
N TRP A 64 -10.73 3.03 6.32
CA TRP A 64 -10.12 4.25 5.81
C TRP A 64 -10.29 4.41 4.30
N VAL A 65 -10.00 3.36 3.53
CA VAL A 65 -10.16 3.38 2.08
C VAL A 65 -11.62 3.50 1.66
N SER A 66 -12.54 2.86 2.39
CA SER A 66 -13.97 2.95 2.17
C SER A 66 -14.58 4.28 2.66
N GLY A 67 -13.80 5.15 3.32
CA GLY A 67 -14.29 6.41 3.89
C GLY A 67 -15.21 6.26 5.11
N GLN A 68 -15.28 5.07 5.71
CA GLN A 68 -16.05 4.82 6.94
C GLN A 68 -15.39 5.45 8.17
N LYS A 69 -14.05 5.57 8.15
CA LYS A 69 -13.25 6.14 9.24
C LYS A 69 -12.16 7.04 8.64
N PRO A 70 -11.81 8.18 9.26
CA PRO A 70 -10.68 8.97 8.81
C PRO A 70 -9.37 8.25 9.12
N ALA A 71 -8.45 8.25 8.14
CA ALA A 71 -7.09 7.77 8.34
C ALA A 71 -6.31 8.70 9.30
N PRO A 72 -5.41 8.18 10.14
CA PRO A 72 -4.56 8.99 11.01
C PRO A 72 -3.71 9.95 10.17
N GLY A 73 -3.47 11.17 10.68
CA GLY A 73 -2.78 12.26 9.97
C GLY A 73 -1.62 11.88 9.02
N PRO A 74 -0.61 11.10 9.47
CA PRO A 74 0.51 10.72 8.59
C PRO A 74 0.11 9.77 7.44
N PHE A 75 -0.96 8.99 7.61
CA PHE A 75 -1.46 8.03 6.63
C PHE A 75 -2.56 8.61 5.73
N ALA A 76 -3.23 9.67 6.15
CA ALA A 76 -4.28 10.33 5.37
C ALA A 76 -3.90 10.61 3.90
N PRO A 77 -2.75 11.24 3.57
CA PRO A 77 -2.38 11.45 2.17
C PRO A 77 -2.10 10.13 1.42
N LEU A 78 -1.55 9.12 2.12
CA LEU A 78 -1.25 7.82 1.52
C LEU A 78 -2.51 7.02 1.22
N VAL A 79 -3.46 6.98 2.16
CA VAL A 79 -4.77 6.34 1.97
C VAL A 79 -5.53 7.02 0.83
N GLN A 80 -5.51 8.35 0.76
CA GLN A 80 -6.16 9.08 -0.31
C GLN A 80 -5.55 8.74 -1.68
N ASP A 81 -4.22 8.57 -1.76
CA ASP A 81 -3.54 8.13 -2.98
C ASP A 81 -3.91 6.69 -3.37
N ILE A 82 -4.02 5.79 -2.38
CA ILE A 82 -4.47 4.41 -2.60
C ILE A 82 -5.89 4.40 -3.18
N VAL A 83 -6.80 5.19 -2.61
CA VAL A 83 -8.18 5.33 -3.11
C VAL A 83 -8.17 5.87 -4.53
N ASP A 84 -7.41 6.92 -4.82
CA ASP A 84 -7.31 7.51 -6.15
C ASP A 84 -6.84 6.49 -7.20
N VAL A 85 -5.73 5.78 -6.92
CA VAL A 85 -5.15 4.80 -7.84
C VAL A 85 -6.03 3.54 -7.96
N ALA A 86 -6.62 3.07 -6.86
CA ALA A 86 -7.41 1.85 -6.83
C ALA A 86 -8.82 2.04 -7.39
N CYS A 87 -9.44 3.21 -7.21
CA CYS A 87 -10.76 3.54 -7.74
C CYS A 87 -10.71 4.22 -9.11
N SER A 88 -9.58 4.78 -9.54
CA SER A 88 -9.47 5.37 -10.88
C SER A 88 -9.72 4.31 -11.95
N PRO A 89 -10.72 4.47 -12.83
CA PRO A 89 -10.90 3.61 -13.98
C PRO A 89 -9.82 3.97 -15.00
N ASN A 90 -8.73 3.22 -14.98
CA ASN A 90 -7.90 2.97 -16.15
C ASN A 90 -7.44 4.22 -16.95
N ARG A 91 -6.39 4.91 -16.51
CA ARG A 91 -5.59 5.76 -17.42
C ARG A 91 -4.61 4.87 -18.19
N THR A 92 -5.13 4.02 -19.07
CA THR A 92 -4.33 3.46 -20.16
C THR A 92 -4.37 4.50 -21.29
N VAL A 93 -3.21 5.07 -21.61
CA VAL A 93 -2.99 5.79 -22.87
C VAL A 93 -2.94 4.81 -24.03
#